data_AF-A0A9E0CWC4-F1
#
_entry.id   AF-A0A9E0CWC4-F1
#
_cell.length_a   1.000
_cell.length_b   1.000
_cell.length_c   1.000
_cell.angle_alpha   90.00
_cell.angle_beta   90.00
_cell.angle_gamma   90.00
#
_symmetry.space_group_name_H-M   'P 1'
#
loop_
_entity.id
_entity.type
_entity.pdbx_description
1 polymer ?
#
loop_
_entity_poly.entity_id
_entity_poly.type
_entity_poly.pdbx_seq_one_letter_code
_entity_poly.pdbx_strand_id
1 'polypeptide(L)'
;MDENTIFDKVHDIDLKKTMENSYIDYAMSVIASRALPDVRDGLKPVQRRILYAMIELNNGPDKPHRKCARIVGDTMGKYHPHGDSSIYGALVNMAQEWSTRYPLVDGHGNFGSVDGDGAAAMRYTEARLSKISMELLADINKNTVDFRPNFDETEKEPAVLPSRFPNLLVNGTQGIAVGMATNIPPHNLREVINAVIKIIDNQVEEDRETTIEELLEIIKGPDFPTGATILGRSGIDQAYRTGRGKIKVRAVTDIEAMANGKQRIIVTELPYMVNKARLIEKIAALVREKKVEGITELRDESDRSGMRICIELRRDANANVILNQLYKHTQLQDTFGVIMLALVDGQPKTMNLHEMLDYYLTHQKDVVTRRTRYELNKAEERAHILEGLLIAQDNIDEVIKIIRGAENIQAAKLELMERFGLSDAQAQAIVDMRLRALNGLERAKLEKEYKELMERIGELKAILADEKKLLGVIKDEIALIRDKYGDERRTQIGFDVDDISMEDLIPRENTVITMTKLGYIKRMTVDNFKSQNRGGKGIKGMQTIDEDYIEELFMTTTHHYIMFFTNTGR
;
A
#
# COMPACT_ATOMS: atom_id res chain seq x y z
N MET A 1 -15.12 -44.63 51.59
CA MET A 1 -15.87 -44.54 50.31
C MET A 1 -16.29 -43.09 50.20
N ASP A 2 -15.47 -42.27 49.56
CA ASP A 2 -15.82 -40.87 49.25
C ASP A 2 -16.52 -40.86 47.88
N GLU A 3 -17.82 -40.61 47.90
CA GLU A 3 -18.72 -40.56 46.74
C GLU A 3 -18.64 -39.22 45.99
N ASN A 4 -17.50 -38.81 45.41
CA ASN A 4 -17.49 -37.50 44.70
C ASN A 4 -16.63 -37.39 43.44
N THR A 5 -16.50 -38.48 42.69
CA THR A 5 -16.12 -38.37 41.26
C THR A 5 -17.04 -39.28 40.45
N ILE A 6 -18.21 -38.75 40.10
CA ILE A 6 -19.11 -39.40 39.13
C ILE A 6 -18.48 -39.18 37.75
N PHE A 7 -17.91 -40.24 37.17
CA PHE A 7 -17.20 -40.20 35.88
C PHE A 7 -18.12 -40.12 34.65
N ASP A 8 -19.45 -40.03 34.82
CA ASP A 8 -20.46 -39.99 33.74
C ASP A 8 -21.55 -38.91 33.95
N LYS A 9 -21.17 -37.70 34.38
CA LYS A 9 -22.15 -36.61 34.56
C LYS A 9 -22.53 -35.99 33.20
N VAL A 10 -23.71 -36.32 32.69
CA VAL A 10 -24.29 -35.67 31.50
C VAL A 10 -24.73 -34.24 31.89
N HIS A 11 -24.20 -33.26 31.18
CA HIS A 11 -24.58 -31.86 31.31
C HIS A 11 -25.53 -31.48 30.19
N ASP A 12 -26.81 -31.27 30.51
CA ASP A 12 -27.77 -30.72 29.55
C ASP A 12 -27.36 -29.30 29.18
N ILE A 13 -27.19 -29.06 27.89
CA ILE A 13 -26.84 -27.76 27.32
C ILE A 13 -28.01 -27.18 26.54
N ASP A 14 -28.30 -25.89 26.76
CA ASP A 14 -29.31 -25.20 25.97
C ASP A 14 -28.82 -25.05 24.53
N LEU A 15 -29.56 -25.63 23.58
CA LEU A 15 -29.17 -25.66 22.17
C LEU A 15 -29.04 -24.24 21.60
N LYS A 16 -29.99 -23.35 21.90
CA LYS A 16 -30.01 -21.99 21.35
C LYS A 16 -28.78 -21.20 21.81
N LYS A 17 -28.53 -21.17 23.12
CA LYS A 17 -27.38 -20.50 23.72
C LYS A 17 -26.06 -21.08 23.24
N THR A 18 -25.97 -22.41 23.12
CA THR A 18 -24.75 -23.07 22.66
C THR A 18 -24.46 -22.74 21.19
N MET A 19 -25.50 -22.71 20.35
CA MET A 19 -25.38 -22.31 18.95
C MET A 19 -24.99 -20.84 18.81
N GLU A 20 -25.61 -19.93 19.59
CA GLU A 20 -25.28 -18.50 19.59
C GLU A 20 -23.82 -18.28 19.98
N ASN A 21 -23.36 -18.87 21.08
CA ASN A 21 -21.98 -18.73 21.55
C ASN A 21 -20.98 -19.30 20.53
N SER A 22 -21.19 -20.54 20.08
CA SER A 22 -20.27 -21.21 19.14
C SER A 22 -20.19 -20.47 17.80
N TYR A 23 -21.32 -19.94 17.32
CA TYR A 23 -21.36 -19.17 16.08
C TYR A 23 -20.66 -17.82 16.23
N ILE A 24 -20.87 -17.11 17.34
CA ILE A 24 -20.20 -15.82 17.61
C ILE A 24 -18.69 -16.01 17.73
N ASP A 25 -18.23 -17.02 18.48
CA ASP A 25 -16.80 -17.30 18.65
C ASP A 25 -16.12 -17.59 17.31
N TYR A 26 -16.76 -18.44 16.47
CA TYR A 26 -16.28 -18.71 15.13
C TYR A 26 -16.27 -17.46 14.25
N ALA A 27 -17.37 -16.69 14.24
CA ALA A 27 -17.50 -15.49 13.43
C ALA A 27 -16.44 -14.44 13.79
N MET A 28 -16.25 -14.18 15.08
CA MET A 28 -15.25 -13.24 15.58
C MET A 28 -13.82 -13.68 15.22
N SER A 29 -13.52 -14.97 15.39
CA SER A 29 -12.22 -15.53 14.99
C SER A 29 -11.94 -15.35 13.49
N VAL A 30 -12.94 -15.61 12.64
CA VAL A 30 -12.80 -15.47 11.18
C VAL A 30 -12.63 -14.00 10.76
N ILE A 31 -13.40 -13.09 11.38
CA ILE A 31 -13.36 -11.65 11.08
C ILE A 31 -12.01 -11.07 11.51
N ALA A 32 -11.60 -11.24 12.77
CA ALA A 32 -10.45 -10.57 13.34
C ALA A 32 -9.11 -11.24 13.02
N SER A 33 -9.10 -12.56 12.79
CA SER A 33 -7.85 -13.35 12.74
C SER A 33 -7.69 -14.21 11.49
N ARG A 34 -8.49 -14.00 10.43
CA ARG A 34 -8.36 -14.79 9.19
C ARG A 34 -8.62 -14.01 7.91
N ALA A 35 -9.84 -13.52 7.72
CA ALA A 35 -10.33 -13.15 6.39
C ALA A 35 -10.02 -11.71 5.98
N LEU A 36 -9.93 -10.80 6.96
CA LEU A 36 -9.75 -9.37 6.72
C LEU A 36 -8.30 -8.94 7.01
N PRO A 37 -7.76 -7.97 6.25
CA PRO A 37 -6.45 -7.38 6.53
C PRO A 37 -6.53 -6.38 7.70
N ASP A 38 -5.38 -6.10 8.32
CA ASP A 38 -5.21 -4.93 9.17
C ASP A 38 -5.03 -3.66 8.31
N VAL A 39 -5.64 -2.54 8.68
CA VAL A 39 -5.56 -1.30 7.90
C VAL A 39 -4.12 -0.77 7.77
N ARG A 40 -3.28 -1.04 8.76
CA ARG A 40 -1.95 -0.43 8.91
C ARG A 40 -0.89 -1.03 7.99
N ASP A 41 -0.86 -2.36 7.89
CA ASP A 41 0.09 -3.09 7.03
C ASP A 41 -0.56 -3.78 5.82
N GLY A 42 -1.88 -3.82 5.77
CA GLY A 42 -2.64 -4.45 4.69
C GLY A 42 -2.56 -5.97 4.64
N LEU A 43 -2.02 -6.63 5.67
CA LEU A 43 -1.79 -8.07 5.69
C LEU A 43 -2.84 -8.80 6.51
N LYS A 44 -3.19 -10.00 6.03
CA LYS A 44 -3.89 -11.01 6.82
C LYS A 44 -2.90 -11.75 7.72
N PRO A 45 -3.35 -12.39 8.81
CA PRO A 45 -2.46 -13.08 9.74
C PRO A 45 -1.55 -14.13 9.08
N VAL A 46 -2.05 -14.91 8.12
CA VAL A 46 -1.23 -15.91 7.42
C VAL A 46 -0.10 -15.26 6.61
N GLN A 47 -0.36 -14.14 5.94
CA GLN A 47 0.64 -13.43 5.14
C GLN A 47 1.71 -12.81 6.05
N ARG A 48 1.28 -12.13 7.12
CA ARG A 48 2.18 -11.55 8.13
C ARG A 48 3.11 -12.59 8.74
N ARG A 49 2.57 -13.74 9.14
CA ARG A 49 3.32 -14.85 9.73
C ARG A 49 4.32 -15.46 8.75
N ILE A 50 3.97 -15.61 7.47
CA ILE A 50 4.90 -16.08 6.44
C ILE A 50 6.08 -15.12 6.31
N LEU A 51 5.83 -13.82 6.14
CA LEU A 51 6.89 -12.83 6.00
C LEU A 51 7.79 -12.76 7.24
N TYR A 52 7.18 -12.82 8.43
CA TYR A 52 7.91 -12.84 9.70
C TYR A 52 8.77 -14.11 9.87
N ALA A 53 8.21 -15.30 9.57
CA ALA A 53 8.98 -16.54 9.60
C ALA A 53 10.15 -16.54 8.61
N MET A 54 9.98 -15.92 7.43
CA MET A 54 11.05 -15.82 6.43
C MET A 54 12.20 -14.93 6.90
N ILE A 55 11.93 -13.82 7.61
CA ILE A 55 13.01 -12.98 8.13
C ILE A 55 13.71 -13.60 9.34
N GLU A 56 12.98 -14.26 10.23
CA GLU A 56 13.51 -15.09 11.33
C GLU A 56 14.44 -16.19 10.80
N LEU A 57 14.09 -16.79 9.66
CA LEU A 57 14.92 -17.75 8.96
C LEU A 57 16.17 -17.14 8.33
N ASN A 58 16.34 -15.82 8.34
CA ASN A 58 17.34 -15.08 7.57
C ASN A 58 17.25 -15.45 6.07
N ASN A 59 16.03 -15.40 5.52
CA ASN A 59 15.72 -15.70 4.12
C ASN A 59 15.44 -14.43 3.30
N GLY A 60 16.35 -13.46 3.42
CA GLY A 60 16.29 -12.18 2.73
C GLY A 60 16.66 -12.25 1.24
N PRO A 61 16.48 -11.15 0.49
CA PRO A 61 16.79 -11.06 -0.94
C PRO A 61 18.28 -11.25 -1.28
N ASP A 62 19.16 -11.09 -0.30
CA ASP A 62 20.62 -11.29 -0.41
C ASP A 62 21.04 -12.76 -0.25
N LYS A 63 20.10 -13.64 0.13
CA LYS A 63 20.35 -15.07 0.33
C LYS A 63 19.84 -15.91 -0.85
N PRO A 64 20.37 -17.13 -1.04
CA PRO A 64 19.79 -18.11 -1.95
C PRO A 64 18.36 -18.47 -1.55
N HIS A 65 17.55 -18.86 -2.53
CA HIS A 65 16.20 -19.38 -2.27
C HIS A 65 16.24 -20.61 -1.35
N ARG A 66 15.20 -20.78 -0.54
CA ARG A 66 15.02 -21.95 0.33
C ARG A 66 13.77 -22.71 -0.06
N LYS A 67 13.78 -24.03 0.15
CA LYS A 67 12.61 -24.88 -0.13
C LYS A 67 11.36 -24.35 0.55
N CYS A 68 10.27 -24.22 -0.20
CA CYS A 68 9.01 -23.72 0.34
C CYS A 68 8.51 -24.59 1.49
N ALA A 69 8.73 -25.91 1.43
CA ALA A 69 8.41 -26.83 2.52
C ALA A 69 9.03 -26.43 3.88
N ARG A 70 10.26 -25.89 3.88
CA ARG A 70 10.90 -25.40 5.11
C ARG A 70 10.23 -24.13 5.64
N ILE A 71 9.93 -23.17 4.76
CA ILE A 71 9.26 -21.92 5.12
C ILE A 71 7.87 -22.20 5.69
N VAL A 72 7.12 -23.09 5.02
CA VAL A 72 5.79 -23.52 5.45
C VAL A 72 5.86 -24.25 6.79
N GLY A 73 6.82 -25.17 6.96
CA GLY A 73 7.03 -25.89 8.21
C GLY A 73 7.32 -24.98 9.40
N ASP A 74 8.25 -24.03 9.25
CA ASP A 74 8.57 -23.06 10.31
C ASP A 74 7.40 -22.13 10.62
N THR A 75 6.69 -21.65 9.58
CA THR A 75 5.50 -20.81 9.76
C THR A 75 4.42 -21.57 10.53
N MET A 76 4.17 -22.83 10.16
CA MET A 76 3.16 -23.68 10.79
C MET A 76 3.51 -24.02 12.24
N GLY A 77 4.76 -24.44 12.47
CA GLY A 77 5.23 -24.88 13.78
C GLY A 77 5.30 -23.75 14.80
N LYS A 78 5.68 -22.54 14.38
CA LYS A 78 5.88 -21.41 15.31
C LYS A 78 4.68 -20.46 15.42
N TYR A 79 3.97 -20.19 14.33
CA TYR A 79 3.05 -19.04 14.29
C TYR A 79 1.64 -19.37 13.78
N HIS A 80 1.48 -20.29 12.84
CA HIS A 80 0.21 -20.52 12.14
C HIS A 80 -0.32 -21.95 12.30
N PRO A 81 -1.16 -22.24 13.32
CA PRO A 81 -1.62 -23.58 13.66
C PRO A 81 -2.76 -24.07 12.74
N HIS A 82 -2.55 -23.97 11.43
CA HIS A 82 -3.48 -24.39 10.38
C HIS A 82 -2.72 -25.16 9.29
N GLY A 83 -3.47 -25.82 8.40
CA GLY A 83 -2.89 -26.70 7.38
C GLY A 83 -1.84 -26.03 6.49
N ASP A 84 -0.79 -26.79 6.20
CA ASP A 84 0.32 -26.44 5.30
C ASP A 84 -0.15 -25.94 3.93
N SER A 85 -1.20 -26.54 3.37
CA SER A 85 -1.80 -26.13 2.10
C SER A 85 -2.26 -24.66 2.08
N SER A 86 -2.85 -24.16 3.17
CA SER A 86 -3.29 -22.76 3.27
C SER A 86 -2.11 -21.79 3.32
N ILE A 87 -1.05 -22.16 4.05
CA ILE A 87 0.17 -21.37 4.18
C ILE A 87 0.91 -21.34 2.83
N TYR A 88 1.07 -22.50 2.20
CA TYR A 88 1.72 -22.59 0.90
C TYR A 88 0.95 -21.83 -0.19
N GLY A 89 -0.38 -21.94 -0.21
CA GLY A 89 -1.22 -21.16 -1.13
C GLY A 89 -1.07 -19.64 -0.94
N ALA A 90 -1.03 -19.16 0.30
CA ALA A 90 -0.79 -17.75 0.58
C ALA A 90 0.62 -17.30 0.15
N LEU A 91 1.65 -18.13 0.38
CA LEU A 91 3.01 -17.87 -0.08
C LEU A 91 3.09 -17.79 -1.60
N VAL A 92 2.46 -18.73 -2.30
CA VAL A 92 2.40 -18.77 -3.76
C VAL A 92 1.74 -17.51 -4.32
N ASN A 93 0.59 -17.11 -3.78
CA ASN A 93 -0.12 -15.91 -4.25
C ASN A 93 0.73 -14.64 -4.10
N MET A 94 1.50 -14.52 -3.01
CA MET A 94 2.41 -13.38 -2.78
C MET A 94 3.62 -13.38 -3.73
N ALA A 95 3.88 -14.48 -4.44
CA ALA A 95 4.95 -14.59 -5.44
C ALA A 95 4.47 -14.43 -6.90
N GLN A 96 3.16 -14.53 -7.15
CA GLN A 96 2.58 -14.46 -8.49
C GLN A 96 2.43 -13.01 -8.96
N GLU A 97 3.10 -12.66 -10.05
CA GLU A 97 3.13 -11.30 -10.61
C GLU A 97 1.79 -10.82 -11.19
N TRP A 98 0.89 -11.75 -11.56
CA TRP A 98 -0.47 -11.44 -12.02
C TRP A 98 -1.49 -11.33 -10.88
N SER A 99 -1.16 -11.81 -9.68
CA SER A 99 -2.02 -11.80 -8.50
C SER A 99 -1.65 -10.67 -7.54
N THR A 100 -0.37 -10.32 -7.44
CA THR A 100 0.15 -9.30 -6.52
C THR A 100 0.89 -8.22 -7.31
N ARG A 101 0.47 -6.96 -7.18
CA ARG A 101 1.02 -5.84 -7.97
C ARG A 101 2.51 -5.59 -7.73
N TYR A 102 2.95 -5.77 -6.50
CA TYR A 102 4.35 -5.79 -6.06
C TYR A 102 4.59 -7.06 -5.23
N PRO A 103 5.05 -8.17 -5.86
CA PRO A 103 5.24 -9.46 -5.19
C PRO A 103 6.07 -9.35 -3.92
N LEU A 104 5.57 -9.92 -2.82
CA LEU A 104 6.24 -9.90 -1.52
C LEU A 104 7.18 -11.11 -1.34
N VAL A 105 7.06 -12.11 -2.20
CA VAL A 105 7.90 -13.31 -2.22
C VAL A 105 8.54 -13.45 -3.60
N ASP A 106 9.84 -13.71 -3.62
CA ASP A 106 10.60 -14.06 -4.82
C ASP A 106 10.64 -15.60 -4.90
N GLY A 107 9.96 -16.15 -5.91
CA GLY A 107 9.74 -17.58 -6.08
C GLY A 107 10.59 -18.18 -7.21
N HIS A 108 11.16 -19.35 -6.96
CA HIS A 108 11.92 -20.14 -7.94
C HIS A 108 11.28 -21.51 -8.17
N GLY A 109 10.94 -21.79 -9.43
CA GLY A 109 10.22 -22.99 -9.87
C GLY A 109 8.86 -22.63 -10.47
N ASN A 110 7.98 -23.63 -10.61
CA ASN A 110 6.62 -23.40 -11.10
C ASN A 110 5.70 -22.91 -9.98
N PHE A 111 5.37 -21.62 -9.98
CA PHE A 111 4.43 -20.96 -9.06
C PHE A 111 3.02 -20.80 -9.63
N GLY A 112 2.70 -21.55 -10.69
CA GLY A 112 1.43 -21.50 -11.40
C GLY A 112 1.48 -20.61 -12.64
N SER A 113 0.32 -20.38 -13.24
CA SER A 113 0.17 -19.58 -14.46
C SER A 113 -1.17 -18.81 -14.46
N VAL A 114 -1.29 -17.82 -15.35
CA VAL A 114 -2.55 -17.09 -15.62
C VAL A 114 -3.64 -18.02 -16.19
N ASP A 115 -3.24 -19.19 -16.71
CA ASP A 115 -4.13 -20.25 -17.17
C ASP A 115 -4.87 -20.97 -16.02
N GLY A 116 -4.45 -20.74 -14.78
CA GLY A 116 -5.01 -21.39 -13.60
C GLY A 116 -4.37 -22.71 -13.25
N ASP A 117 -3.23 -23.03 -13.85
CA ASP A 117 -2.39 -24.11 -13.36
C ASP A 117 -1.91 -23.76 -11.95
N GLY A 118 -2.11 -24.70 -11.03
CA GLY A 118 -1.59 -24.56 -9.67
C GLY A 118 -0.06 -24.56 -9.64
N ALA A 119 0.51 -24.01 -8.56
CA ALA A 119 1.93 -24.16 -8.31
C ALA A 119 2.33 -25.64 -8.16
N ALA A 120 3.58 -25.95 -8.49
CA ALA A 120 4.16 -27.25 -8.17
C ALA A 120 4.15 -27.47 -6.64
N ALA A 121 4.22 -28.72 -6.19
CA ALA A 121 4.26 -29.01 -4.76
C ALA A 121 5.46 -28.33 -4.07
N MET A 122 5.28 -27.89 -2.81
CA MET A 122 6.25 -27.14 -2.00
C MET A 122 7.63 -27.79 -1.82
N ARG A 123 7.76 -29.09 -2.16
CA ARG A 123 9.03 -29.83 -2.19
C ARG A 123 9.91 -29.49 -3.40
N TYR A 124 9.32 -29.00 -4.49
CA TYR A 124 10.03 -28.63 -5.72
C TYR A 124 10.38 -27.15 -5.75
N THR A 125 9.45 -26.30 -5.33
CA THR A 125 9.60 -24.85 -5.35
C THR A 125 10.51 -24.34 -4.22
N GLU A 126 11.14 -23.20 -4.47
CA GLU A 126 11.94 -22.48 -3.49
C GLU A 126 11.49 -21.01 -3.47
N ALA A 127 11.69 -20.33 -2.34
CA ALA A 127 11.29 -18.94 -2.16
C ALA A 127 12.24 -18.18 -1.23
N ARG A 128 12.23 -16.85 -1.36
CA ARG A 128 12.85 -15.89 -0.44
C ARG A 128 12.06 -14.59 -0.42
N LEU A 129 12.38 -13.68 0.49
CA LEU A 129 11.72 -12.38 0.53
C LEU A 129 12.08 -11.57 -0.72
N SER A 130 11.08 -10.91 -1.31
CA SER A 130 11.32 -9.88 -2.33
C SER A 130 12.03 -8.67 -1.72
N LYS A 131 12.73 -7.89 -2.55
CA LYS A 131 13.44 -6.68 -2.10
C LYS A 131 12.52 -5.68 -1.40
N ILE A 132 11.32 -5.44 -1.94
CA ILE A 132 10.34 -4.51 -1.37
C ILE A 132 9.79 -4.99 -0.01
N SER A 133 9.75 -6.30 0.24
CA SER A 133 9.29 -6.88 1.51
C SER A 133 10.19 -6.52 2.69
N MET A 134 11.44 -6.17 2.43
CA MET A 134 12.34 -5.64 3.47
C MET A 134 11.82 -4.32 4.03
N GLU A 135 11.11 -3.51 3.23
CA GLU A 135 10.50 -2.27 3.72
C GLU A 135 9.26 -2.54 4.61
N LEU A 136 8.62 -3.71 4.47
CA LEU A 136 7.56 -4.13 5.40
C LEU A 136 8.11 -4.48 6.79
N LEU A 137 9.30 -5.08 6.83
CA LEU A 137 9.92 -5.66 8.02
C LEU A 137 11.02 -4.77 8.63
N ALA A 138 11.31 -3.64 8.00
CA ALA A 138 12.36 -2.73 8.43
C ALA A 138 12.13 -2.25 9.87
N ASP A 139 13.21 -2.18 10.65
CA ASP A 139 13.20 -1.71 12.04
C ASP A 139 12.29 -2.51 13.01
N ILE A 140 11.84 -3.72 12.64
CA ILE A 140 10.96 -4.54 13.50
C ILE A 140 11.60 -4.89 14.86
N ASN A 141 12.94 -4.98 14.91
CA ASN A 141 13.72 -5.28 16.13
C ASN A 141 13.99 -4.04 17.02
N LYS A 142 13.50 -2.85 16.63
CA LYS A 142 13.70 -1.59 17.37
C LYS A 142 12.48 -1.19 18.18
N ASN A 143 11.70 -2.18 18.67
CA ASN A 143 10.46 -1.95 19.42
C ASN A 143 9.48 -1.02 18.69
N THR A 144 9.35 -1.18 17.37
CA THR A 144 8.50 -0.33 16.52
C THR A 144 7.05 -0.80 16.42
N VAL A 145 6.80 -2.05 16.78
CA VAL A 145 5.48 -2.68 16.78
C VAL A 145 5.33 -3.57 18.01
N ASP A 146 4.09 -3.84 18.38
CA ASP A 146 3.80 -4.73 19.50
C ASP A 146 3.93 -6.19 19.09
N PHE A 147 4.51 -6.96 20.01
CA PHE A 147 4.60 -8.40 19.91
C PHE A 147 3.64 -9.04 20.91
N ARG A 148 3.00 -10.11 20.48
CA ARG A 148 2.13 -10.95 21.32
C ARG A 148 2.67 -12.37 21.38
N PRO A 149 2.34 -13.14 22.43
CA PRO A 149 2.61 -14.58 22.43
C PRO A 149 1.99 -15.25 21.20
N ASN A 150 2.66 -16.27 20.68
CA ASN A 150 2.10 -17.14 19.65
C ASN A 150 1.02 -18.07 20.26
N PHE A 151 0.51 -19.02 19.47
CA PHE A 151 -0.65 -19.84 19.85
C PHE A 151 -0.39 -20.83 21.00
N ASP A 152 0.88 -21.16 21.30
CA ASP A 152 1.28 -22.05 22.41
C ASP A 152 2.13 -21.32 23.47
N GLU A 153 2.21 -19.99 23.37
CA GLU A 153 2.95 -19.08 24.26
C GLU A 153 4.46 -19.36 24.40
N THR A 154 5.07 -20.13 23.48
CA THR A 154 6.51 -20.41 23.48
C THR A 154 7.34 -19.38 22.71
N GLU A 155 6.72 -18.67 21.76
CA GLU A 155 7.36 -17.69 20.88
C GLU A 155 6.59 -16.37 20.88
N LYS A 156 7.17 -15.32 20.30
CA LYS A 156 6.49 -14.04 20.07
C LYS A 156 6.28 -13.81 18.57
N GLU A 157 5.13 -13.24 18.23
CA GLU A 157 4.80 -12.79 16.87
C GLU A 157 4.37 -11.31 16.84
N PRO A 158 4.68 -10.57 15.77
CA PRO A 158 4.24 -9.19 15.63
C PRO A 158 2.73 -9.12 15.38
N ALA A 159 2.03 -8.22 16.08
CA ALA A 159 0.61 -7.97 15.84
C ALA A 159 0.36 -7.32 14.46
N VAL A 160 1.28 -6.42 14.07
CA VAL A 160 1.32 -5.66 12.81
C VAL A 160 2.76 -5.52 12.36
N LEU A 161 3.04 -5.33 11.08
CA LEU A 161 4.39 -5.00 10.59
C LEU A 161 4.64 -3.48 10.55
N PRO A 162 5.91 -3.04 10.65
CA PRO A 162 6.27 -1.62 10.48
C PRO A 162 5.74 -1.00 9.18
N SER A 163 5.77 -1.75 8.07
CA SER A 163 5.14 -1.38 6.80
C SER A 163 5.51 0.02 6.28
N ARG A 164 6.78 0.27 5.92
CA ARG A 164 7.25 1.59 5.45
C ARG A 164 6.67 2.06 4.10
N PHE A 165 5.78 1.29 3.49
CA PHE A 165 4.98 1.71 2.35
C PHE A 165 3.51 1.28 2.55
N PRO A 166 2.54 1.96 1.90
CA PRO A 166 1.11 1.74 2.09
C PRO A 166 0.60 0.47 1.37
N ASN A 167 1.04 -0.69 1.85
CA ASN A 167 0.83 -1.99 1.22
C ASN A 167 -0.64 -2.37 1.00
N LEU A 168 -1.56 -1.96 1.89
CA LEU A 168 -2.99 -2.24 1.74
C LEU A 168 -3.55 -1.72 0.41
N LEU A 169 -3.24 -0.47 0.05
CA LEU A 169 -3.68 0.11 -1.21
C LEU A 169 -2.83 -0.36 -2.37
N VAL A 170 -1.51 -0.45 -2.18
CA VAL A 170 -0.54 -0.81 -3.22
C VAL A 170 -0.82 -2.21 -3.78
N ASN A 171 -0.95 -3.21 -2.91
CA ASN A 171 -1.20 -4.59 -3.33
C ASN A 171 -2.68 -4.98 -3.32
N GLY A 172 -3.54 -4.22 -2.64
CA GLY A 172 -4.93 -4.58 -2.48
C GLY A 172 -5.10 -5.84 -1.62
N THR A 173 -6.34 -6.29 -1.51
CA THR A 173 -6.68 -7.54 -0.81
C THR A 173 -8.09 -8.00 -1.17
N GLN A 174 -8.35 -9.28 -1.03
CA GLN A 174 -9.68 -9.85 -1.18
C GLN A 174 -9.94 -10.84 -0.07
N GLY A 175 -11.13 -10.83 0.52
CA GLY A 175 -11.46 -11.72 1.61
C GLY A 175 -12.95 -11.81 1.86
N ILE A 176 -13.42 -13.02 2.18
CA ILE A 176 -14.80 -13.28 2.58
C ILE A 176 -14.75 -13.74 4.03
N ALA A 177 -15.38 -12.97 4.91
CA ALA A 177 -15.53 -13.28 6.33
C ALA A 177 -16.96 -13.75 6.61
N VAL A 178 -17.35 -13.84 7.88
CA VAL A 178 -18.74 -14.14 8.25
C VAL A 178 -19.56 -12.86 8.19
N GLY A 179 -20.57 -12.82 7.31
CA GLY A 179 -21.48 -11.67 7.15
C GLY A 179 -20.91 -10.45 6.41
N MET A 180 -19.64 -10.50 5.97
CA MET A 180 -18.98 -9.38 5.29
C MET A 180 -17.89 -9.84 4.33
N ALA A 181 -17.48 -8.96 3.44
CA ALA A 181 -16.39 -9.18 2.50
C ALA A 181 -15.56 -7.91 2.31
N THR A 182 -14.32 -8.07 1.89
CA THR A 182 -13.41 -7.01 1.46
C THR A 182 -12.90 -7.31 0.07
N ASN A 183 -12.79 -6.28 -0.76
CA ASN A 183 -12.27 -6.37 -2.12
C ASN A 183 -11.65 -5.03 -2.49
N ILE A 184 -10.40 -4.84 -2.08
CA ILE A 184 -9.62 -3.61 -2.31
C ILE A 184 -8.72 -3.86 -3.52
N PRO A 185 -8.85 -3.06 -4.59
CA PRO A 185 -8.01 -3.23 -5.77
C PRO A 185 -6.57 -2.72 -5.50
N PRO A 186 -5.56 -3.22 -6.24
CA PRO A 186 -4.20 -2.71 -6.18
C PRO A 186 -4.06 -1.32 -6.83
N HIS A 187 -3.02 -0.59 -6.44
CA HIS A 187 -2.71 0.77 -6.90
C HIS A 187 -1.23 0.93 -7.21
N ASN A 188 -0.89 1.94 -8.01
CA ASN A 188 0.50 2.24 -8.34
C ASN A 188 1.23 2.83 -7.13
N LEU A 189 2.42 2.29 -6.80
CA LEU A 189 3.21 2.70 -5.64
C LEU A 189 3.57 4.19 -5.67
N ARG A 190 3.88 4.76 -6.84
CA ARG A 190 4.25 6.18 -6.95
C ARG A 190 3.07 7.08 -6.64
N GLU A 191 1.90 6.75 -7.18
CA GLU A 191 0.67 7.51 -6.92
C GLU A 191 0.29 7.47 -5.44
N VAL A 192 0.29 6.29 -4.81
CA VAL A 192 -0.08 6.17 -3.39
C VAL A 192 0.93 6.89 -2.48
N ILE A 193 2.24 6.76 -2.72
CA ILE A 193 3.25 7.48 -1.92
C ILE A 193 3.14 9.00 -2.14
N ASN A 194 2.94 9.46 -3.38
CA ASN A 194 2.77 10.89 -3.63
C ASN A 194 1.52 11.46 -2.95
N ALA A 195 0.46 10.66 -2.80
CA ALA A 195 -0.73 11.07 -2.05
C ALA A 195 -0.43 11.19 -0.55
N VAL A 196 0.32 10.25 0.04
CA VAL A 196 0.78 10.37 1.44
C VAL A 196 1.68 11.60 1.61
N ILE A 197 2.61 11.83 0.69
CA ILE A 197 3.47 13.03 0.69
C ILE A 197 2.61 14.29 0.64
N LYS A 198 1.59 14.34 -0.21
CA LYS A 198 0.67 15.48 -0.29
C LYS A 198 -0.07 15.72 1.03
N ILE A 199 -0.48 14.66 1.72
CA ILE A 199 -1.08 14.76 3.07
C ILE A 199 -0.08 15.39 4.05
N ILE A 200 1.17 14.94 4.02
CA ILE A 200 2.24 15.48 4.86
C ILE A 200 2.51 16.96 4.53
N ASP A 201 2.61 17.31 3.26
CA ASP A 201 2.91 18.68 2.80
C ASP A 201 1.82 19.65 3.22
N ASN A 202 0.55 19.26 3.08
CA ASN A 202 -0.58 20.06 3.56
C ASN A 202 -0.54 20.27 5.08
N GLN A 203 -0.12 19.27 5.88
CA GLN A 203 0.03 19.40 7.34
C GLN A 203 1.25 20.25 7.73
N VAL A 204 2.37 20.11 7.03
CA VAL A 204 3.64 20.75 7.39
C VAL A 204 3.71 22.19 6.89
N GLU A 205 3.43 22.40 5.61
CA GLU A 205 3.62 23.66 4.88
C GLU A 205 2.39 24.58 4.97
N GLU A 206 1.18 24.00 4.94
CA GLU A 206 -0.08 24.76 4.85
C GLU A 206 -0.92 24.71 6.15
N ASP A 207 -0.54 23.88 7.14
CA ASP A 207 -1.23 23.70 8.43
C ASP A 207 -2.74 23.35 8.28
N ARG A 208 -3.06 22.51 7.28
CA ARG A 208 -4.44 22.11 6.97
C ARG A 208 -4.59 20.64 6.62
N GLU A 209 -5.83 20.17 6.68
CA GLU A 209 -6.20 18.85 6.17
C GLU A 209 -6.20 18.81 4.64
N THR A 210 -6.02 17.60 4.10
CA THR A 210 -6.03 17.36 2.66
C THR A 210 -7.45 17.08 2.21
N THR A 211 -7.84 17.66 1.08
CA THR A 211 -9.15 17.36 0.50
C THR A 211 -9.08 16.08 -0.33
N ILE A 212 -10.19 15.37 -0.46
CA ILE A 212 -10.23 14.18 -1.30
C ILE A 212 -9.98 14.52 -2.77
N GLU A 213 -10.37 15.71 -3.23
CA GLU A 213 -10.12 16.21 -4.59
C GLU A 213 -8.62 16.22 -4.91
N GLU A 214 -7.77 16.72 -4.01
CA GLU A 214 -6.31 16.70 -4.16
C GLU A 214 -5.76 15.26 -4.26
N LEU A 215 -6.36 14.31 -3.52
CA LEU A 215 -5.96 12.90 -3.60
C LEU A 215 -6.36 12.26 -4.94
N LEU A 216 -7.54 12.59 -5.47
CA LEU A 216 -8.05 12.07 -6.75
C LEU A 216 -7.24 12.56 -7.95
N GLU A 217 -6.61 13.73 -7.86
CA GLU A 217 -5.68 14.23 -8.88
C GLU A 217 -4.39 13.39 -8.95
N ILE A 218 -3.97 12.82 -7.82
CA ILE A 218 -2.74 12.03 -7.69
C ILE A 218 -3.01 10.54 -7.96
N ILE A 219 -3.96 9.95 -7.22
CA ILE A 219 -4.36 8.54 -7.35
C ILE A 219 -5.47 8.46 -8.39
N LYS A 220 -5.07 8.19 -9.63
CA LYS A 220 -5.97 8.25 -10.79
C LYS A 220 -7.03 7.14 -10.78
N GLY A 221 -6.75 6.05 -10.07
CA GLY A 221 -7.58 4.85 -10.04
C GLY A 221 -6.75 3.60 -9.70
N PRO A 222 -7.36 2.41 -9.69
CA PRO A 222 -6.66 1.15 -9.56
C PRO A 222 -5.61 0.89 -10.65
N ASP A 223 -4.51 0.25 -10.28
CA ASP A 223 -3.45 -0.22 -11.18
C ASP A 223 -3.26 -1.72 -11.02
N PHE A 224 -3.90 -2.49 -11.90
CA PHE A 224 -3.90 -3.94 -11.86
C PHE A 224 -2.59 -4.52 -12.40
N PRO A 225 -2.07 -5.59 -11.78
CA PRO A 225 -0.86 -6.26 -12.28
C PRO A 225 -0.98 -6.75 -13.73
N THR A 226 -2.19 -7.09 -14.17
CA THR A 226 -2.51 -7.59 -15.53
C THR A 226 -2.76 -6.49 -16.56
N GLY A 227 -2.66 -5.21 -16.18
CA GLY A 227 -2.95 -4.07 -17.06
C GLY A 227 -4.45 -3.85 -17.25
N ALA A 228 -4.94 -4.04 -18.47
CA ALA A 228 -6.31 -3.81 -18.91
C ALA A 228 -6.71 -2.32 -18.97
N THR A 229 -7.94 -2.07 -19.41
CA THR A 229 -8.52 -0.71 -19.50
C THR A 229 -9.72 -0.59 -18.57
N ILE A 230 -9.67 0.33 -17.62
CA ILE A 230 -10.85 0.75 -16.86
C ILE A 230 -11.71 1.64 -17.74
N LEU A 231 -13.02 1.44 -17.70
CA LEU A 231 -13.99 2.25 -18.43
C LEU A 231 -14.66 3.25 -17.49
N GLY A 232 -14.46 4.54 -17.76
CA GLY A 232 -15.06 5.63 -16.99
C GLY A 232 -14.37 5.88 -15.66
N ARG A 233 -14.81 6.93 -14.96
CA ARG A 233 -14.26 7.33 -13.65
C ARG A 233 -15.29 7.33 -12.53
N SER A 234 -16.59 7.38 -12.84
CA SER A 234 -17.64 7.46 -11.81
C SER A 234 -17.55 6.33 -10.77
N GLY A 235 -17.25 5.10 -11.22
CA GLY A 235 -17.07 3.95 -10.33
C GLY A 235 -15.83 4.05 -9.43
N ILE A 236 -14.76 4.69 -9.90
CA ILE A 236 -13.54 4.98 -9.12
C ILE A 236 -13.88 6.04 -8.06
N ASP A 237 -14.48 7.15 -8.48
CA ASP A 237 -14.80 8.28 -7.60
C ASP A 237 -15.77 7.86 -6.49
N GLN A 238 -16.80 7.07 -6.83
CA GLN A 238 -17.72 6.52 -5.86
C GLN A 238 -17.00 5.64 -4.83
N ALA A 239 -16.11 4.75 -5.31
CA ALA A 239 -15.34 3.87 -4.44
C ALA A 239 -14.43 4.66 -3.49
N TYR A 240 -13.73 5.67 -3.99
CA TYR A 240 -12.80 6.44 -3.19
C TYR A 240 -13.47 7.39 -2.21
N ARG A 241 -14.68 7.87 -2.50
CA ARG A 241 -15.45 8.73 -1.59
C ARG A 241 -16.22 7.97 -0.52
N THR A 242 -16.67 6.75 -0.82
CA THR A 242 -17.61 6.00 0.05
C THR A 242 -17.07 4.67 0.57
N GLY A 243 -15.96 4.19 0.01
CA GLY A 243 -15.41 2.86 0.24
C GLY A 243 -16.09 1.75 -0.57
N ARG A 244 -17.07 2.08 -1.42
CA ARG A 244 -17.79 1.11 -2.26
C ARG A 244 -18.02 1.65 -3.67
N GLY A 245 -17.79 0.82 -4.67
CA GLY A 245 -18.03 1.19 -6.06
C GLY A 245 -17.94 0.01 -7.00
N LYS A 246 -18.33 0.21 -8.26
CA LYS A 246 -18.23 -0.81 -9.31
C LYS A 246 -17.40 -0.25 -10.45
N ILE A 247 -16.29 -0.88 -10.73
CA ILE A 247 -15.35 -0.46 -11.77
C ILE A 247 -15.45 -1.45 -12.93
N LYS A 248 -15.88 -1.00 -14.11
CA LYS A 248 -15.85 -1.82 -15.31
C LYS A 248 -14.40 -1.89 -15.83
N VAL A 249 -13.92 -3.10 -16.07
CA VAL A 249 -12.56 -3.36 -16.58
C VAL A 249 -12.68 -4.19 -17.85
N ARG A 250 -12.01 -3.75 -18.91
CA ARG A 250 -12.05 -4.34 -20.25
C ARG A 250 -10.65 -4.78 -20.67
N ALA A 251 -10.58 -5.93 -21.31
CA ALA A 251 -9.39 -6.47 -21.95
C ALA A 251 -8.83 -5.50 -23.01
N VAL A 252 -7.51 -5.45 -23.15
CA VAL A 252 -6.88 -4.73 -24.28
C VAL A 252 -6.95 -5.63 -25.50
N THR A 253 -7.59 -5.11 -26.56
CA THR A 253 -7.83 -5.85 -27.79
C THR A 253 -7.54 -5.00 -29.01
N ASP A 254 -7.04 -5.64 -30.07
CA ASP A 254 -6.86 -5.03 -31.38
C ASP A 254 -7.50 -5.87 -32.50
N ILE A 255 -7.91 -5.23 -33.60
CA ILE A 255 -8.49 -5.90 -34.77
C ILE A 255 -7.50 -5.83 -35.91
N GLU A 256 -6.92 -6.98 -36.26
CA GLU A 256 -5.93 -7.09 -37.31
C GLU A 256 -6.54 -7.69 -38.59
N ALA A 257 -6.15 -7.14 -39.75
CA ALA A 257 -6.47 -7.73 -41.05
C ALA A 257 -5.49 -8.88 -41.39
N MET A 258 -6.00 -9.98 -41.94
CA MET A 258 -5.20 -11.13 -42.36
C MET A 258 -4.98 -11.13 -43.87
N ALA A 259 -3.87 -11.71 -44.32
CA ALA A 259 -3.51 -11.80 -45.75
C ALA A 259 -4.55 -12.52 -46.63
N ASN A 260 -5.35 -13.41 -46.04
CA ASN A 260 -6.41 -14.15 -46.73
C ASN A 260 -7.74 -13.36 -46.83
N GLY A 261 -7.75 -12.08 -46.46
CA GLY A 261 -8.93 -11.20 -46.44
C GLY A 261 -9.87 -11.41 -45.25
N LYS A 262 -9.52 -12.24 -44.26
CA LYS A 262 -10.24 -12.35 -42.99
C LYS A 262 -9.75 -11.29 -41.99
N GLN A 263 -10.48 -11.13 -40.90
CA GLN A 263 -10.06 -10.34 -39.75
C GLN A 263 -9.86 -11.24 -38.53
N ARG A 264 -9.04 -10.80 -37.58
CA ARG A 264 -8.88 -11.45 -36.28
C ARG A 264 -8.92 -10.42 -35.15
N ILE A 265 -9.51 -10.81 -34.03
CA ILE A 265 -9.43 -10.06 -32.78
C ILE A 265 -8.26 -10.64 -31.99
N ILE A 266 -7.34 -9.78 -31.59
CA ILE A 266 -6.20 -10.11 -30.75
C ILE A 266 -6.44 -9.56 -29.36
N VAL A 267 -6.28 -10.38 -28.33
CA VAL A 267 -6.36 -9.97 -26.93
C VAL A 267 -4.96 -10.06 -26.33
N THR A 268 -4.46 -8.95 -25.78
CA THR A 268 -3.10 -8.85 -25.20
C THR A 268 -3.09 -8.71 -23.69
N GLU A 269 -4.16 -8.17 -23.09
CA GLU A 269 -4.30 -8.00 -21.64
C GLU A 269 -5.72 -8.37 -21.21
N LEU A 270 -5.85 -8.97 -20.02
CA LEU A 270 -7.14 -9.41 -19.46
C LEU A 270 -7.47 -8.65 -18.19
N PRO A 271 -8.76 -8.48 -17.86
CA PRO A 271 -9.16 -7.94 -16.58
C PRO A 271 -8.58 -8.73 -15.40
N TYR A 272 -8.38 -8.04 -14.28
CA TYR A 272 -7.76 -8.62 -13.09
C TYR A 272 -8.54 -9.83 -12.56
N MET A 273 -7.81 -10.88 -12.15
CA MET A 273 -8.35 -12.16 -11.64
C MET A 273 -9.17 -12.98 -12.67
N VAL A 274 -9.11 -12.64 -13.96
CA VAL A 274 -9.71 -13.47 -15.02
C VAL A 274 -8.76 -14.61 -15.39
N ASN A 275 -9.26 -15.83 -15.33
CA ASN A 275 -8.53 -17.02 -15.75
C ASN A 275 -8.58 -17.15 -17.28
N LYS A 276 -7.41 -17.21 -17.93
CA LYS A 276 -7.29 -17.23 -19.40
C LYS A 276 -7.91 -18.50 -20.01
N ALA A 277 -7.59 -19.69 -19.49
CA ALA A 277 -8.10 -20.95 -20.02
C ALA A 277 -9.63 -21.06 -19.92
N ARG A 278 -10.22 -20.67 -18.78
CA ARG A 278 -11.68 -20.63 -18.59
C ARG A 278 -12.37 -19.63 -19.50
N LEU A 279 -11.73 -18.49 -19.76
CA LEU A 279 -12.24 -17.50 -20.72
C LEU A 279 -12.30 -18.10 -22.13
N ILE A 280 -11.22 -18.74 -22.57
CA ILE A 280 -11.14 -19.43 -23.87
C ILE A 280 -12.21 -20.53 -23.97
N GLU A 281 -12.35 -21.36 -22.93
CA GLU A 281 -13.39 -22.39 -22.85
C GLU A 281 -14.80 -21.80 -22.98
N LYS A 282 -15.06 -20.68 -22.28
CA LYS A 282 -16.34 -19.97 -22.35
C LYS A 282 -16.62 -19.40 -23.74
N ILE A 283 -15.62 -18.83 -24.41
CA ILE A 283 -15.75 -18.37 -25.80
C ILE A 283 -16.09 -19.56 -26.72
N ALA A 284 -15.38 -20.67 -26.59
CA ALA A 284 -15.64 -21.88 -27.38
C ALA A 284 -17.06 -22.43 -27.15
N ALA A 285 -17.55 -22.40 -25.91
CA ALA A 285 -18.91 -22.79 -25.57
C ALA A 285 -19.95 -21.87 -26.25
N LEU A 286 -19.75 -20.55 -26.22
CA LEU A 286 -20.65 -19.59 -26.87
C LEU A 286 -20.72 -19.77 -28.40
N VAL A 287 -19.60 -20.13 -29.04
CA VAL A 287 -19.55 -20.45 -30.47
C VAL A 287 -20.31 -21.75 -30.77
N ARG A 288 -20.08 -22.80 -29.96
CA ARG A 288 -20.78 -24.09 -30.11
C ARG A 288 -22.29 -23.98 -29.91
N GLU A 289 -22.72 -23.13 -28.96
CA GLU A 289 -24.13 -22.84 -28.69
C GLU A 289 -24.77 -21.86 -29.69
N LYS A 290 -24.02 -21.38 -30.69
CA LYS A 290 -24.45 -20.38 -31.67
C LYS A 290 -24.96 -19.07 -31.05
N LYS A 291 -24.49 -18.74 -29.84
CA LYS A 291 -24.78 -17.44 -29.20
C LYS A 291 -23.91 -16.33 -29.78
N VAL A 292 -22.69 -16.67 -30.18
CA VAL A 292 -21.77 -15.78 -30.90
C VAL A 292 -21.41 -16.48 -32.21
N GLU A 293 -21.85 -15.93 -33.33
CA GLU A 293 -21.56 -16.47 -34.65
C GLU A 293 -20.45 -15.67 -35.35
N GLY A 294 -19.74 -16.32 -36.27
CA GLY A 294 -18.73 -15.66 -37.09
C GLY A 294 -17.29 -15.84 -36.60
N ILE A 295 -17.06 -16.52 -35.48
CA ILE A 295 -15.72 -17.00 -35.09
C ILE A 295 -15.44 -18.31 -35.82
N THR A 296 -14.32 -18.37 -36.56
CA THR A 296 -13.89 -19.58 -37.27
C THR A 296 -12.85 -20.37 -36.50
N GLU A 297 -12.00 -19.70 -35.72
CA GLU A 297 -10.93 -20.36 -34.96
C GLU A 297 -10.58 -19.56 -33.71
N LEU A 298 -10.15 -20.26 -32.66
CA LEU A 298 -9.69 -19.68 -31.39
C LEU A 298 -8.36 -20.34 -31.03
N ARG A 299 -7.29 -19.54 -30.92
CA ARG A 299 -5.94 -19.99 -30.59
C ARG A 299 -5.37 -19.19 -29.44
N ASP A 300 -4.63 -19.85 -28.57
CA ASP A 300 -3.76 -19.21 -27.60
C ASP A 300 -2.33 -19.19 -28.17
N GLU A 301 -1.87 -18.00 -28.55
CA GLU A 301 -0.54 -17.72 -29.10
C GLU A 301 0.37 -17.09 -28.02
N SER A 302 -0.01 -17.19 -26.74
CA SER A 302 0.78 -16.64 -25.62
C SER A 302 2.12 -17.37 -25.48
N ASP A 303 3.18 -16.60 -25.29
CA ASP A 303 4.53 -17.12 -25.09
C ASP A 303 5.27 -16.34 -23.99
N ARG A 304 6.60 -16.48 -23.92
CA ARG A 304 7.42 -15.74 -22.93
C ARG A 304 7.48 -14.23 -23.19
N SER A 305 7.13 -13.77 -24.39
CA SER A 305 7.14 -12.35 -24.76
C SER A 305 5.84 -11.63 -24.35
N GLY A 306 4.76 -12.37 -24.14
CA GLY A 306 3.50 -11.81 -23.65
C GLY A 306 2.28 -12.69 -23.94
N MET A 307 1.14 -12.24 -23.43
CA MET A 307 -0.14 -12.88 -23.70
C MET A 307 -0.66 -12.49 -25.08
N ARG A 308 -1.18 -13.47 -25.83
CA ARG A 308 -1.80 -13.25 -27.14
C ARG A 308 -2.88 -14.29 -27.42
N ILE A 309 -4.14 -13.91 -27.25
CA ILE A 309 -5.28 -14.76 -27.64
C ILE A 309 -5.75 -14.32 -29.02
N CYS A 310 -5.76 -15.24 -29.99
CA CYS A 310 -6.17 -14.97 -31.36
C CYS A 310 -7.56 -15.55 -31.64
N ILE A 311 -8.51 -14.68 -31.98
CA ILE A 311 -9.87 -15.05 -32.35
C ILE A 311 -10.05 -14.74 -33.84
N GLU A 312 -9.99 -15.76 -34.69
CA GLU A 312 -10.15 -15.61 -36.14
C GLU A 312 -11.63 -15.55 -36.52
N LEU A 313 -11.97 -14.63 -37.41
CA LEU A 313 -13.34 -14.39 -37.85
C LEU A 313 -13.59 -14.82 -39.29
N ARG A 314 -14.86 -15.08 -39.62
CA ARG A 314 -15.33 -15.33 -40.99
C ARG A 314 -15.20 -14.06 -41.83
N ARG A 315 -15.02 -14.20 -43.15
CA ARG A 315 -14.81 -13.07 -44.07
C ARG A 315 -15.95 -12.05 -44.12
N ASP A 316 -17.18 -12.51 -43.89
CA ASP A 316 -18.42 -11.73 -43.89
C ASP A 316 -18.79 -11.16 -42.51
N ALA A 317 -18.03 -11.50 -41.46
CA ALA A 317 -18.34 -11.10 -40.10
C ALA A 317 -17.79 -9.71 -39.77
N ASN A 318 -18.58 -8.89 -39.07
CA ASN A 318 -18.14 -7.61 -38.56
C ASN A 318 -17.41 -7.80 -37.22
N ALA A 319 -16.10 -7.55 -37.20
CA ALA A 319 -15.26 -7.73 -36.02
C ALA A 319 -15.72 -6.95 -34.79
N ASN A 320 -16.18 -5.70 -34.96
CA ASN A 320 -16.64 -4.86 -33.85
C ASN A 320 -17.92 -5.41 -33.22
N VAL A 321 -18.83 -5.97 -34.02
CA VAL A 321 -20.08 -6.57 -33.52
C VAL A 321 -19.77 -7.81 -32.68
N ILE A 322 -18.89 -8.68 -33.17
CA ILE A 322 -18.47 -9.87 -32.45
C ILE A 322 -17.73 -9.48 -31.16
N LEU A 323 -16.81 -8.51 -31.23
CA LEU A 323 -16.08 -8.02 -30.06
C LEU A 323 -17.03 -7.49 -28.97
N ASN A 324 -18.06 -6.71 -29.35
CA ASN A 324 -19.07 -6.24 -28.40
C ASN A 324 -19.92 -7.37 -27.80
N GLN A 325 -20.27 -8.39 -28.59
CA GLN A 325 -20.92 -9.59 -28.06
C GLN A 325 -20.02 -10.34 -27.07
N LEU A 326 -18.72 -10.45 -27.37
CA LEU A 326 -17.74 -11.06 -26.50
C LEU A 326 -17.60 -10.29 -25.18
N TYR A 327 -17.53 -8.96 -25.20
CA TYR A 327 -17.54 -8.15 -23.97
C TYR A 327 -18.80 -8.38 -23.14
N LYS A 328 -19.97 -8.50 -23.77
CA LYS A 328 -21.24 -8.70 -23.07
C LYS A 328 -21.39 -10.09 -22.44
N HIS A 329 -20.84 -11.11 -23.09
CA HIS A 329 -21.10 -12.52 -22.73
C HIS A 329 -19.92 -13.23 -22.08
N THR A 330 -18.74 -12.63 -22.05
CA THR A 330 -17.50 -13.23 -21.51
C THR A 330 -16.83 -12.30 -20.51
N GLN A 331 -15.76 -12.76 -19.86
CA GLN A 331 -14.96 -11.94 -18.94
C GLN A 331 -13.88 -11.11 -19.67
N LEU A 332 -13.98 -10.95 -21.00
CA LEU A 332 -13.20 -9.92 -21.70
C LEU A 332 -13.60 -8.51 -21.25
N GLN A 333 -14.79 -8.36 -20.67
CA GLN A 333 -15.14 -7.21 -19.86
C GLN A 333 -15.77 -7.73 -18.56
N ASP A 334 -15.26 -7.29 -17.42
CA ASP A 334 -15.76 -7.70 -16.10
C ASP A 334 -15.96 -6.48 -15.20
N THR A 335 -16.66 -6.66 -14.09
CA THR A 335 -16.89 -5.61 -13.09
C THR A 335 -16.18 -5.94 -11.80
N PHE A 336 -15.22 -5.10 -11.43
CA PHE A 336 -14.58 -5.17 -10.12
C PHE A 336 -15.44 -4.42 -9.09
N GLY A 337 -16.06 -5.17 -8.18
CA GLY A 337 -16.84 -4.59 -7.07
C GLY A 337 -15.93 -4.22 -5.90
N VAL A 338 -15.62 -2.93 -5.75
CA VAL A 338 -14.76 -2.41 -4.68
C VAL A 338 -15.51 -2.42 -3.35
N ILE A 339 -14.86 -2.99 -2.33
CA ILE A 339 -15.29 -2.92 -0.93
C ILE A 339 -14.05 -2.64 -0.08
N MET A 340 -13.85 -1.37 0.27
CA MET A 340 -12.74 -0.88 1.08
C MET A 340 -12.99 -1.13 2.57
N LEU A 341 -12.88 -2.40 2.97
CA LEU A 341 -13.09 -2.86 4.34
C LEU A 341 -11.82 -3.50 4.91
N ALA A 342 -11.38 -3.04 6.07
CA ALA A 342 -10.24 -3.60 6.80
C ALA A 342 -10.48 -3.53 8.32
N LEU A 343 -9.61 -4.14 9.10
CA LEU A 343 -9.63 -4.06 10.56
C LEU A 343 -8.97 -2.76 11.02
N VAL A 344 -9.70 -1.98 11.80
CA VAL A 344 -9.21 -0.82 12.56
C VAL A 344 -9.40 -1.17 14.04
N ASP A 345 -8.31 -1.22 14.80
CA ASP A 345 -8.33 -1.61 16.22
C ASP A 345 -9.07 -2.94 16.48
N GLY A 346 -8.88 -3.90 15.56
CA GLY A 346 -9.50 -5.23 15.62
C GLY A 346 -10.97 -5.29 15.18
N GLN A 347 -11.57 -4.17 14.76
CA GLN A 347 -12.96 -4.10 14.31
C GLN A 347 -13.07 -3.84 12.81
N PRO A 348 -13.98 -4.51 12.09
CA PRO A 348 -14.18 -4.29 10.66
C PRO A 348 -14.80 -2.92 10.39
N LYS A 349 -14.12 -2.07 9.63
CA LYS A 349 -14.60 -0.73 9.22
C LYS A 349 -14.55 -0.60 7.70
N THR A 350 -15.64 -0.09 7.10
CA THR A 350 -15.61 0.39 5.71
C THR A 350 -15.07 1.80 5.70
N MET A 351 -14.10 2.09 4.84
CA MET A 351 -13.37 3.35 4.80
C MET A 351 -13.28 3.89 3.38
N ASN A 352 -13.18 5.21 3.27
CA ASN A 352 -12.85 5.88 2.02
C ASN A 352 -11.32 5.91 1.79
N LEU A 353 -10.88 6.46 0.64
CA LEU A 353 -9.45 6.51 0.29
C LEU A 353 -8.63 7.35 1.28
N HIS A 354 -9.16 8.52 1.67
CA HIS A 354 -8.50 9.44 2.59
C HIS A 354 -8.29 8.79 3.97
N GLU A 355 -9.33 8.18 4.54
CA GLU A 355 -9.26 7.48 5.83
C GLU A 355 -8.19 6.36 5.81
N MET A 356 -8.10 5.58 4.72
CA MET A 356 -7.08 4.53 4.61
C MET A 356 -5.66 5.10 4.63
N LEU A 357 -5.42 6.22 3.94
CA LEU A 357 -4.12 6.90 3.93
C LEU A 357 -3.80 7.52 5.30
N ASP A 358 -4.80 8.06 5.99
CA ASP A 358 -4.64 8.62 7.34
C ASP A 358 -4.29 7.55 8.37
N TYR A 359 -4.94 6.39 8.33
CA TYR A 359 -4.60 5.27 9.22
C TYR A 359 -3.18 4.75 8.95
N TYR A 360 -2.78 4.70 7.68
CA TYR A 360 -1.40 4.37 7.32
C TYR A 360 -0.41 5.41 7.86
N LEU A 361 -0.66 6.71 7.66
CA LEU A 361 0.21 7.78 8.14
C LEU A 361 0.28 7.79 9.67
N THR A 362 -0.83 7.56 10.36
CA THR A 362 -0.89 7.44 11.83
C THR A 362 -0.03 6.28 12.33
N HIS A 363 -0.08 5.12 11.64
CA HIS A 363 0.79 4.00 11.93
C HIS A 363 2.27 4.35 11.73
N GLN A 364 2.61 5.04 10.64
CA GLN A 364 3.99 5.50 10.41
C GLN A 364 4.46 6.50 11.47
N LYS A 365 3.57 7.39 11.95
CA LYS A 365 3.88 8.30 13.07
C LYS A 365 4.25 7.52 14.33
N ASP A 366 3.51 6.48 14.69
CA ASP A 366 3.83 5.62 15.85
C ASP A 366 5.15 4.86 15.64
N VAL A 367 5.31 4.19 14.49
CA VAL A 367 6.52 3.42 14.14
C VAL A 367 7.77 4.30 14.22
N VAL A 368 7.76 5.48 13.60
CA VAL A 368 8.91 6.41 13.61
C VAL A 368 9.13 7.00 15.00
N THR A 369 8.07 7.33 15.75
CA THR A 369 8.20 7.79 17.15
C THR A 369 8.88 6.73 18.02
N ARG A 370 8.40 5.49 17.95
CA ARG A 370 8.95 4.37 18.73
C ARG A 370 10.40 4.07 18.35
N ARG A 371 10.71 4.05 17.05
CA ARG A 371 12.09 3.90 16.56
C ARG A 371 13.00 5.01 17.07
N THR A 372 12.54 6.25 16.98
CA THR A 372 13.31 7.44 17.43
C THR A 372 13.56 7.38 18.93
N ARG A 373 12.57 6.97 19.74
CA ARG A 373 12.75 6.73 21.19
C ARG A 373 13.73 5.59 21.48
N TYR A 374 13.64 4.48 20.74
CA TYR A 374 14.57 3.36 20.89
C TYR A 374 16.02 3.79 20.59
N GLU A 375 16.23 4.50 19.48
CA GLU A 375 17.53 5.03 19.11
C GLU A 375 18.04 6.07 20.11
N LEU A 376 17.15 6.92 20.64
CA LEU A 376 17.49 7.91 21.67
C LEU A 376 17.96 7.22 22.96
N ASN A 377 17.18 6.27 23.48
CA ASN A 377 17.53 5.55 24.71
C ASN A 377 18.89 4.87 24.56
N LYS A 378 19.13 4.19 23.42
CA LYS A 378 20.41 3.52 23.15
C LYS A 378 21.57 4.51 23.03
N ALA A 379 21.34 5.67 22.41
CA ALA A 379 22.35 6.72 22.28
C ALA A 379 22.67 7.35 23.63
N GLU A 380 21.67 7.62 24.48
CA GLU A 380 21.83 8.16 25.82
C GLU A 380 22.53 7.16 26.75
N GLU A 381 22.15 5.87 26.72
CA GLU A 381 22.87 4.81 27.45
C GLU A 381 24.35 4.74 27.06
N ARG A 382 24.64 4.82 25.75
CA ARG A 382 26.03 4.81 25.26
C ARG A 382 26.78 6.08 25.67
N ALA A 383 26.18 7.25 25.53
CA ALA A 383 26.77 8.53 25.93
C ALA A 383 27.07 8.56 27.44
N HIS A 384 26.16 8.02 28.26
CA HIS A 384 26.34 7.88 29.71
C HIS A 384 27.58 7.03 30.04
N ILE A 385 27.78 5.90 29.35
CA ILE A 385 28.98 5.07 29.55
C ILE A 385 30.25 5.81 29.10
N LEU A 386 30.22 6.50 27.96
CA LEU A 386 31.37 7.24 27.45
C LEU A 386 31.79 8.38 28.38
N GLU A 387 30.84 9.10 28.98
CA GLU A 387 31.11 10.13 29.97
C GLU A 387 31.91 9.57 31.16
N GLY A 388 31.49 8.41 31.70
CA GLY A 388 32.22 7.74 32.77
C GLY A 388 33.64 7.30 32.36
N LEU A 389 33.80 6.78 31.14
CA LEU A 389 35.12 6.41 30.62
C LEU A 389 36.05 7.61 30.40
N LEU A 390 35.52 8.76 29.96
CA LEU A 390 36.28 9.99 29.81
C LEU A 390 36.75 10.52 31.17
N ILE A 391 35.86 10.56 32.17
CA ILE A 391 36.21 10.92 33.56
C ILE A 391 37.31 9.99 34.09
N ALA A 392 37.20 8.68 33.84
CA ALA A 392 38.19 7.71 34.27
C ALA A 392 39.55 7.88 33.57
N GLN A 393 39.57 8.23 32.29
CA GLN A 393 40.80 8.53 31.56
C GLN A 393 41.48 9.82 32.02
N ASP A 394 40.70 10.83 32.41
CA ASP A 394 41.23 12.07 32.98
C ASP A 394 41.90 11.86 34.36
N ASN A 395 41.47 10.83 35.09
CA ASN A 395 41.91 10.55 36.46
C ASN A 395 42.55 9.16 36.59
N ILE A 396 43.24 8.68 35.55
CA ILE A 396 43.59 7.26 35.42
C ILE A 396 44.46 6.71 36.56
N ASP A 397 45.41 7.49 37.08
CA ASP A 397 46.28 7.05 38.17
C ASP A 397 45.49 6.80 39.45
N GLU A 398 44.49 7.64 39.72
CA GLU A 398 43.60 7.50 40.88
C GLU A 398 42.64 6.32 40.70
N VAL A 399 42.09 6.13 39.50
CA VAL A 399 41.27 4.97 39.16
C VAL A 399 42.05 3.67 39.35
N ILE A 400 43.31 3.59 38.87
CA ILE A 400 44.17 2.42 39.06
C ILE A 400 44.46 2.18 40.54
N LYS A 401 44.68 3.25 41.32
CA LYS A 401 44.93 3.14 42.76
C LYS A 401 43.72 2.56 43.50
N ILE A 402 42.52 3.04 43.20
CA ILE A 402 41.26 2.54 43.78
C ILE A 402 41.08 1.07 43.44
N ILE A 403 41.19 0.70 42.15
CA ILE A 403 41.00 -0.69 41.70
C ILE A 403 42.04 -1.64 42.32
N ARG A 404 43.30 -1.21 42.48
CA ARG A 404 44.35 -2.02 43.11
C ARG A 404 44.23 -2.11 44.63
N GLY A 405 43.65 -1.10 45.28
CA GLY A 405 43.49 -1.03 46.73
C GLY A 405 42.24 -1.74 47.25
N ALA A 406 41.23 -1.93 46.40
CA ALA A 406 39.99 -2.57 46.75
C ALA A 406 40.14 -4.10 46.98
N GLU A 407 39.42 -4.63 47.96
CA GLU A 407 39.42 -6.07 48.27
C GLU A 407 38.78 -6.94 47.19
N ASN A 408 37.81 -6.38 46.45
CA ASN A 408 37.10 -7.03 45.35
C ASN A 408 36.49 -6.00 44.38
N ILE A 409 35.97 -6.47 43.25
CA ILE A 409 35.36 -5.62 42.20
C ILE A 409 34.21 -4.78 42.74
N GLN A 410 33.37 -5.33 43.63
CA GLN A 410 32.21 -4.61 44.16
C GLN A 410 32.64 -3.43 45.05
N ALA A 411 33.68 -3.62 45.86
CA ALA A 411 34.28 -2.55 46.65
C ALA A 411 34.91 -1.46 45.76
N ALA A 412 35.63 -1.85 44.70
CA ALA A 412 36.20 -0.92 43.74
C ALA A 412 35.10 -0.07 43.06
N LYS A 413 33.99 -0.69 42.65
CA LYS A 413 32.86 0.02 42.04
C LYS A 413 32.26 1.05 42.99
N LEU A 414 31.99 0.67 44.24
CA LEU A 414 31.41 1.58 45.24
C LEU A 414 32.32 2.79 45.48
N GLU A 415 33.63 2.57 45.59
CA GLU A 415 34.60 3.64 45.79
C GLU A 415 34.72 4.55 44.55
N LEU A 416 34.71 3.98 43.34
CA LEU A 416 34.68 4.78 42.09
C LEU A 416 33.40 5.62 41.98
N MET A 417 32.26 5.06 42.36
CA MET A 417 30.97 5.77 42.37
C MET A 417 30.99 6.95 43.35
N GLU A 418 31.44 6.71 44.58
CA GLU A 418 31.51 7.76 45.62
C GLU A 418 32.51 8.85 45.24
N ARG A 419 33.68 8.46 44.71
CA ARG A 419 34.77 9.39 44.41
C ARG A 419 34.50 10.29 43.21
N PHE A 420 33.95 9.73 42.14
CA PHE A 420 33.80 10.43 40.86
C PHE A 420 32.33 10.75 40.50
N GLY A 421 31.37 10.44 41.38
CA GLY A 421 29.94 10.67 41.14
C GLY A 421 29.36 9.80 40.02
N LEU A 422 29.91 8.60 39.83
CA LEU A 422 29.56 7.71 38.72
C LEU A 422 28.36 6.82 39.06
N SER A 423 27.62 6.41 38.04
CA SER A 423 26.60 5.36 38.20
C SER A 423 27.23 3.95 38.27
N ASP A 424 26.48 2.97 38.76
CA ASP A 424 26.94 1.57 38.80
C ASP A 424 27.35 1.06 37.41
N ALA A 425 26.62 1.44 36.37
CA ALA A 425 26.91 1.04 34.98
C ALA A 425 28.22 1.68 34.46
N GLN A 426 28.47 2.96 34.79
CA GLN A 426 29.73 3.62 34.45
C GLN A 426 30.91 2.98 35.21
N ALA A 427 30.76 2.76 36.53
CA ALA A 427 31.78 2.12 37.34
C ALA A 427 32.09 0.69 36.86
N GLN A 428 31.08 -0.07 36.47
CA GLN A 428 31.25 -1.38 35.85
C GLN A 428 32.06 -1.29 34.55
N ALA A 429 31.71 -0.36 33.65
CA ALA A 429 32.42 -0.18 32.39
C ALA A 429 33.90 0.24 32.58
N ILE A 430 34.20 0.99 33.64
CA ILE A 430 35.57 1.38 33.99
C ILE A 430 36.37 0.17 34.49
N VAL A 431 35.79 -0.67 35.35
CA VAL A 431 36.46 -1.88 35.84
C VAL A 431 36.69 -2.89 34.69
N ASP A 432 35.77 -2.96 33.72
CA ASP A 432 35.89 -3.82 32.54
C ASP A 432 36.83 -3.24 31.45
N MET A 433 37.37 -2.05 31.68
CA MET A 433 38.26 -1.37 30.73
C MET A 433 39.55 -2.17 30.53
N ARG A 434 39.95 -2.36 29.27
CA ARG A 434 41.22 -3.02 28.93
C ARG A 434 42.36 -2.01 28.95
N LEU A 435 43.54 -2.42 29.41
CA LEU A 435 44.75 -1.57 29.46
C LEU A 435 45.09 -0.86 28.13
N ARG A 436 44.75 -1.45 26.97
CA ARG A 436 44.94 -0.81 25.65
C ARG A 436 44.17 0.49 25.49
N ALA A 437 43.06 0.67 26.22
CA ALA A 437 42.21 1.86 26.18
C ALA A 437 42.87 3.09 26.82
N LEU A 438 44.03 2.93 27.46
CA LEU A 438 44.78 4.01 28.12
C LEU A 438 45.68 4.81 27.17
N ASN A 439 45.75 4.42 25.90
CA ASN A 439 46.54 5.16 24.91
C ASN A 439 45.80 6.44 24.46
N GLY A 440 46.55 7.48 24.08
CA GLY A 440 45.97 8.76 23.68
C GLY A 440 45.09 8.72 22.42
N LEU A 441 45.29 7.75 21.53
CA LEU A 441 44.46 7.58 20.33
C LEU A 441 43.05 7.06 20.69
N GLU A 442 42.94 6.18 21.68
CA GLU A 442 41.65 5.65 22.14
C GLU A 442 40.85 6.75 22.85
N ARG A 443 41.49 7.63 23.62
CA ARG A 443 40.85 8.82 24.17
C ARG A 443 40.21 9.68 23.08
N ALA A 444 40.97 10.07 22.06
CA ALA A 444 40.48 10.89 20.96
C ALA A 444 39.30 10.23 20.21
N LYS A 445 39.29 8.88 20.13
CA LYS A 445 38.15 8.14 19.57
C LYS A 445 36.91 8.23 20.45
N LEU A 446 37.05 8.08 21.77
CA LEU A 446 35.93 8.20 22.70
C LEU A 446 35.35 9.61 22.73
N GLU A 447 36.19 10.64 22.73
CA GLU A 447 35.75 12.04 22.64
C GLU A 447 34.99 12.31 21.33
N LYS A 448 35.49 11.79 20.21
CA LYS A 448 34.81 11.88 18.92
C LYS A 448 33.47 11.16 18.94
N GLU A 449 33.42 9.91 19.43
CA GLU A 449 32.20 9.12 19.53
C GLU A 449 31.16 9.81 20.42
N TYR A 450 31.59 10.37 21.57
CA TYR A 450 30.72 11.10 22.47
C TYR A 450 30.14 12.35 21.80
N LYS A 451 30.97 13.13 21.09
CA LYS A 451 30.49 14.32 20.36
C LYS A 451 29.46 13.96 19.28
N GLU A 452 29.72 12.93 18.48
CA GLU A 452 28.79 12.45 17.45
C GLU A 452 27.47 11.95 18.08
N LEU A 453 27.54 11.25 19.22
CA LEU A 453 26.35 10.81 19.95
C LEU A 453 25.55 11.98 20.52
N MET A 454 26.20 13.01 21.07
CA MET A 454 25.51 14.19 21.60
C MET A 454 24.79 14.97 20.50
N GLU A 455 25.39 15.09 19.32
CA GLU A 455 24.72 15.66 18.14
C GLU A 455 23.51 14.82 17.74
N ARG A 456 23.67 13.49 17.65
CA ARG A 456 22.58 12.56 17.33
C ARG A 456 21.45 12.60 18.36
N ILE A 457 21.75 12.67 19.66
CA ILE A 457 20.77 12.81 20.74
C ILE A 457 19.99 14.11 20.57
N GLY A 458 20.67 15.21 20.21
CA GLY A 458 20.04 16.49 19.90
C GLY A 458 19.04 16.39 18.75
N GLU A 459 19.43 15.74 17.65
CA GLU A 459 18.54 15.49 16.50
C GLU A 459 17.32 14.65 16.89
N LEU A 460 17.53 13.53 17.59
CA LEU A 460 16.46 12.60 18.00
C LEU A 460 15.47 13.28 18.95
N LYS A 461 15.96 14.07 19.91
CA LYS A 461 15.11 14.88 20.79
C LYS A 461 14.32 15.93 20.01
N ALA A 462 14.93 16.56 19.01
CA ALA A 462 14.25 17.53 18.16
C ALA A 462 13.14 16.89 17.32
N ILE A 463 13.35 15.67 16.81
CA ILE A 463 12.32 14.92 16.07
C ILE A 463 11.15 14.55 16.99
N LEU A 464 11.42 14.11 18.23
CA LEU A 464 10.37 13.74 19.18
C LEU A 464 9.59 14.95 19.72
N ALA A 465 10.17 16.14 19.70
CA ALA A 465 9.55 17.37 20.18
C ALA A 465 8.70 18.10 19.14
N ASP A 466 8.89 17.80 17.85
CA ASP A 466 8.27 18.52 16.73
C ASP A 466 7.66 17.55 15.72
N GLU A 467 6.33 17.49 15.68
CA GLU A 467 5.59 16.62 14.76
C GLU A 467 5.90 16.93 13.30
N LYS A 468 6.19 18.19 12.94
CA LYS A 468 6.53 18.56 11.55
C LYS A 468 7.87 17.95 11.13
N LYS A 469 8.84 17.89 12.04
CA LYS A 469 10.12 17.20 11.78
C LYS A 469 9.92 15.70 11.66
N LEU A 470 9.10 15.11 12.51
CA LEU A 470 8.76 13.69 12.43
C LEU A 470 8.09 13.34 11.09
N LEU A 471 7.15 14.16 10.64
CA LEU A 471 6.52 14.05 9.34
C LEU A 471 7.52 14.21 8.19
N GLY A 472 8.48 15.13 8.30
CA GLY A 472 9.58 15.28 7.35
C GLY A 472 10.41 14.01 7.21
N VAL A 473 10.77 13.36 8.33
CA VAL A 473 11.47 12.06 8.32
C VAL A 473 10.64 10.99 7.59
N ILE A 474 9.33 10.91 7.87
CA ILE A 474 8.44 9.96 7.18
C ILE A 474 8.43 10.25 5.67
N LYS A 475 8.26 11.52 5.27
CA LYS A 475 8.24 11.97 3.87
C LYS A 475 9.51 11.55 3.13
N ASP A 476 10.68 11.81 3.70
CA ASP A 476 11.97 11.48 3.09
C ASP A 476 12.13 9.97 2.92
N GLU A 477 11.74 9.19 3.94
CA GLU A 477 11.83 7.74 3.92
C GLU A 477 10.92 7.10 2.87
N ILE A 478 9.66 7.52 2.78
CA ILE A 478 8.73 6.99 1.78
C ILE A 478 9.11 7.45 0.36
N ALA A 479 9.66 8.66 0.20
CA ALA A 479 10.16 9.14 -1.08
C ALA A 479 11.32 8.27 -1.61
N LEU A 480 12.25 7.86 -0.74
CA LEU A 480 13.32 6.92 -1.10
C LEU A 480 12.77 5.57 -1.59
N ILE A 481 11.69 5.07 -0.97
CA ILE A 481 11.03 3.83 -1.38
C ILE A 481 10.35 4.01 -2.74
N ARG A 482 9.66 5.13 -2.97
CA ARG A 482 9.06 5.49 -4.26
C ARG A 482 10.11 5.51 -5.36
N ASP A 483 11.23 6.15 -5.12
CA ASP A 483 12.27 6.34 -6.15
C ASP A 483 13.00 5.02 -6.45
N LYS A 484 13.11 4.13 -5.46
CA LYS A 484 13.76 2.82 -5.60
C LYS A 484 12.88 1.75 -6.25
N TYR A 485 11.58 1.71 -5.94
CA TYR A 485 10.68 0.62 -6.33
C TYR A 485 9.50 1.05 -7.21
N GLY A 486 9.27 2.35 -7.37
CA GLY A 486 8.16 2.86 -8.17
C GLY A 486 8.34 2.53 -9.65
N ASP A 487 7.26 2.09 -10.28
CA ASP A 487 7.18 1.77 -11.70
C ASP A 487 6.06 2.57 -12.40
N GLU A 488 6.02 2.46 -13.72
CA GLU A 488 4.96 3.08 -14.53
C GLU A 488 3.61 2.38 -14.32
N ARG A 489 2.54 3.13 -14.54
CA ARG A 489 1.17 2.61 -14.52
C ARG A 489 0.98 1.59 -15.64
N ARG A 490 0.33 0.46 -15.33
CA ARG A 490 -0.01 -0.59 -16.30
C ARG A 490 -1.43 -0.41 -16.82
N THR A 491 -2.40 -0.20 -15.92
CA THR A 491 -3.82 -0.09 -16.27
C THR A 491 -4.14 1.28 -16.87
N GLN A 492 -4.75 1.27 -18.05
CA GLN A 492 -5.23 2.49 -18.70
C GLN A 492 -6.64 2.87 -18.20
N ILE A 493 -6.96 4.15 -18.18
CA ILE A 493 -8.31 4.64 -17.86
C ILE A 493 -8.86 5.28 -19.13
N GLY A 494 -9.82 4.60 -19.75
CA GLY A 494 -10.51 5.05 -20.95
C GLY A 494 -11.86 5.69 -20.65
N PHE A 495 -12.49 6.21 -21.70
CA PHE A 495 -13.84 6.76 -21.63
C PHE A 495 -14.86 5.62 -21.64
N ASP A 496 -15.91 5.73 -20.82
CA ASP A 496 -17.11 4.92 -20.95
C ASP A 496 -18.18 5.74 -21.70
N VAL A 497 -18.75 5.14 -22.74
CA VAL A 497 -19.80 5.79 -23.56
C VAL A 497 -21.09 5.97 -22.74
N ASP A 498 -21.29 5.13 -21.72
CA ASP A 498 -22.43 5.23 -20.80
C ASP A 498 -22.20 6.26 -19.67
N ASP A 499 -20.96 6.76 -19.50
CA ASP A 499 -20.53 7.65 -18.39
C ASP A 499 -20.17 9.06 -18.90
N ILE A 500 -20.67 9.45 -20.07
CA ILE A 500 -20.45 10.80 -20.63
C ILE A 500 -21.20 11.82 -19.75
N SER A 501 -20.46 12.56 -18.93
CA SER A 501 -21.00 13.74 -18.26
C SER A 501 -21.24 14.86 -19.30
N MET A 502 -22.19 15.78 -19.04
CA MET A 502 -22.35 16.96 -19.91
C MET A 502 -21.06 17.80 -19.98
N GLU A 503 -20.21 17.73 -18.97
CA GLU A 503 -18.94 18.44 -18.88
C GLU A 503 -17.87 17.84 -19.80
N ASP A 504 -17.83 16.51 -19.97
CA ASP A 504 -16.89 15.81 -20.89
C ASP A 504 -17.18 16.11 -22.38
N LEU A 505 -18.38 16.57 -22.71
CA LEU A 505 -18.75 17.02 -24.06
C LEU A 505 -18.24 18.43 -24.40
N ILE A 506 -17.76 19.18 -23.40
CA ILE A 506 -17.36 20.57 -23.56
C ILE A 506 -15.83 20.66 -23.41
N PRO A 507 -15.07 21.00 -24.46
CA PRO A 507 -13.63 21.16 -24.33
C PRO A 507 -13.26 22.29 -23.37
N ARG A 508 -12.21 22.09 -22.56
CA ARG A 508 -11.71 23.09 -21.60
C ARG A 508 -10.96 24.19 -22.35
N GLU A 509 -11.65 25.29 -22.60
CA GLU A 509 -11.13 26.42 -23.37
C GLU A 509 -11.29 27.73 -22.60
N ASN A 510 -10.33 28.65 -22.80
CA ASN A 510 -10.48 30.02 -22.33
C ASN A 510 -11.57 30.70 -23.14
N THR A 511 -12.48 31.38 -22.45
CA THR A 511 -13.60 32.06 -23.07
C THR A 511 -13.79 33.44 -22.46
N VAL A 512 -14.30 34.36 -23.27
CA VAL A 512 -14.74 35.69 -22.84
C VAL A 512 -16.26 35.67 -22.73
N ILE A 513 -16.79 36.17 -21.62
CA ILE A 513 -18.22 36.41 -21.42
C ILE A 513 -18.44 37.92 -21.47
N THR A 514 -19.41 38.34 -22.28
CA THR A 514 -19.80 39.74 -22.41
C THR A 514 -21.28 39.89 -22.09
N MET A 515 -21.63 40.88 -21.26
CA MET A 515 -23.00 41.27 -20.98
C MET A 515 -23.24 42.69 -21.49
N THR A 516 -24.31 42.87 -22.26
CA THR A 516 -24.72 44.21 -22.71
C THR A 516 -25.67 44.88 -21.73
N LYS A 517 -25.87 46.18 -21.90
CA LYS A 517 -26.79 46.97 -21.08
C LYS A 517 -28.24 46.51 -21.17
N LEU A 518 -28.64 45.94 -22.31
CA LEU A 518 -29.96 45.32 -22.46
C LEU A 518 -30.04 43.90 -21.88
N GLY A 519 -28.99 43.42 -21.22
CA GLY A 519 -28.94 42.11 -20.56
C GLY A 519 -28.59 40.95 -21.49
N TYR A 520 -28.08 41.21 -22.70
CA TYR A 520 -27.63 40.13 -23.58
C TYR A 520 -26.28 39.59 -23.13
N ILE A 521 -26.27 38.33 -22.70
CA ILE A 521 -25.06 37.61 -22.31
C ILE A 521 -24.63 36.73 -23.48
N LYS A 522 -23.37 36.87 -23.90
CA LYS A 522 -22.79 36.06 -24.98
C LYS A 522 -21.42 35.51 -24.58
N ARG A 523 -21.18 34.26 -24.99
CA ARG A 523 -19.88 33.58 -24.89
C ARG A 523 -19.12 33.70 -26.21
N MET A 524 -17.85 34.06 -26.14
CA MET A 524 -16.96 34.19 -27.29
C MET A 524 -15.57 33.60 -27.01
N THR A 525 -14.94 33.01 -28.03
CA THR A 525 -13.54 32.56 -27.94
C THR A 525 -12.59 33.76 -27.85
N VAL A 526 -11.42 33.55 -27.22
CA VAL A 526 -10.38 34.59 -27.03
C VAL A 526 -9.87 35.13 -28.37
N ASP A 527 -9.87 34.32 -29.43
CA ASP A 527 -9.43 34.73 -30.78
C ASP A 527 -10.25 35.89 -31.38
N ASN A 528 -11.49 36.06 -30.92
CA ASN A 528 -12.33 37.20 -31.31
C ASN A 528 -11.90 38.52 -30.64
N PHE A 529 -10.96 38.47 -29.70
CA PHE A 529 -10.47 39.61 -28.92
C PHE A 529 -8.99 39.87 -29.22
N LYS A 530 -8.69 40.65 -30.27
CA LYS A 530 -7.32 41.11 -30.56
C LYS A 530 -7.06 42.47 -29.93
N SER A 531 -6.06 42.54 -29.04
CA SER A 531 -5.54 43.80 -28.50
C SER A 531 -5.03 44.70 -29.62
N GLN A 532 -5.58 45.92 -29.75
CA GLN A 532 -4.97 47.00 -30.52
C GLN A 532 -4.31 47.98 -29.56
N ASN A 533 -2.98 48.13 -29.64
CA ASN A 533 -2.16 49.05 -28.84
C ASN A 533 -2.34 50.55 -29.19
N ARG A 534 -3.55 50.97 -29.59
CA ARG A 534 -3.93 52.38 -29.74
C ARG A 534 -5.36 52.51 -29.23
N GLY A 535 -5.55 53.39 -28.23
CA GLY A 535 -6.78 53.57 -27.45
C GLY A 535 -8.06 53.89 -28.24
N GLY A 536 -8.54 52.94 -29.03
CA GLY A 536 -9.85 52.89 -29.65
C GLY A 536 -10.49 51.52 -29.39
N LYS A 537 -11.80 51.52 -29.12
CA LYS A 537 -12.60 50.32 -28.81
C LYS A 537 -12.51 49.30 -29.95
N GLY A 538 -11.64 48.30 -29.82
CA GLY A 538 -11.50 47.19 -30.75
C GLY A 538 -12.22 45.95 -30.26
N ILE A 539 -13.51 45.79 -30.60
CA ILE A 539 -14.22 44.51 -30.49
C ILE A 539 -14.85 44.25 -31.87
N LYS A 540 -14.31 43.28 -32.60
CA LYS A 540 -14.75 42.97 -33.98
C LYS A 540 -15.90 41.96 -34.05
N GLY A 541 -16.53 41.61 -32.91
CA GLY A 541 -17.30 40.36 -32.79
C GLY A 541 -18.77 40.48 -32.35
N MET A 542 -19.32 41.69 -32.18
CA MET A 542 -20.70 41.83 -31.71
C MET A 542 -21.46 42.86 -32.56
N GLN A 543 -22.38 42.37 -33.42
CA GLN A 543 -23.45 43.20 -33.96
C GLN A 543 -24.41 43.47 -32.80
N THR A 544 -24.26 44.61 -32.14
CA THR A 544 -25.26 45.09 -31.22
C THR A 544 -26.40 45.73 -32.02
N ILE A 545 -27.63 45.64 -31.49
CA ILE A 545 -28.76 46.42 -32.01
C ILE A 545 -28.43 47.90 -31.80
N ASP A 546 -28.93 48.81 -32.66
CA ASP A 546 -28.72 50.25 -32.50
C ASP A 546 -28.98 50.67 -31.03
N GLU A 547 -27.98 51.33 -30.43
CA GLU A 547 -27.91 51.79 -29.03
C GLU A 547 -27.53 50.76 -27.93
N ASP A 548 -27.31 49.48 -28.22
CA ASP A 548 -26.82 48.50 -27.22
C ASP A 548 -25.28 48.45 -27.16
N TYR A 549 -24.72 48.43 -25.95
CA TYR A 549 -23.27 48.39 -25.70
C TYR A 549 -22.91 47.44 -24.55
N ILE A 550 -21.68 46.93 -24.59
CA ILE A 550 -21.14 46.02 -23.56
C ILE A 550 -20.94 46.79 -22.25
N GLU A 551 -21.59 46.34 -21.19
CA GLU A 551 -21.51 46.90 -19.83
C GLU A 551 -20.49 46.14 -18.99
N GLU A 552 -20.47 44.80 -19.09
CA GLU A 552 -19.51 43.94 -18.38
C GLU A 552 -18.79 42.97 -19.31
N LEU A 553 -17.51 42.75 -19.01
CA LEU A 553 -16.65 41.79 -19.69
C LEU A 553 -15.75 41.11 -18.67
N PHE A 554 -15.74 39.78 -18.68
CA PHE A 554 -14.77 39.01 -17.90
C PHE A 554 -14.32 37.76 -18.66
N MET A 555 -13.11 37.29 -18.33
CA MET A 555 -12.53 36.08 -18.89
C MET A 555 -12.69 34.94 -17.90
N THR A 556 -13.05 33.77 -18.40
CA THR A 556 -13.19 32.55 -17.59
C THR A 556 -12.85 31.32 -18.45
N THR A 557 -13.02 30.12 -17.91
CA THR A 557 -12.92 28.87 -18.67
C THR A 557 -14.31 28.26 -18.85
N THR A 558 -14.47 27.40 -19.86
CA THR A 558 -15.74 26.69 -20.11
C THR A 558 -16.26 25.86 -18.94
N HIS A 559 -15.42 25.58 -17.93
CA HIS A 559 -15.73 24.72 -16.78
C HIS A 559 -15.94 25.49 -15.47
N HIS A 560 -15.75 26.81 -15.46
CA HIS A 560 -15.99 27.61 -14.26
C HIS A 560 -17.46 28.03 -14.16
N TYR A 561 -18.04 27.89 -12.96
CA TYR A 561 -19.40 28.36 -12.68
C TYR A 561 -19.45 29.89 -12.60
N ILE A 562 -20.50 30.46 -13.19
CA ILE A 562 -20.82 31.89 -13.11
C ILE A 562 -22.06 32.02 -12.23
N MET A 563 -21.97 32.79 -11.15
CA MET A 563 -23.08 33.05 -10.26
C MET A 563 -23.69 34.42 -10.56
N PHE A 564 -24.98 34.44 -10.89
CA PHE A 564 -25.73 35.66 -11.21
C PHE A 564 -26.42 36.16 -9.96
N PHE A 565 -25.95 37.28 -9.43
CA PHE A 565 -26.57 37.92 -8.27
C PHE A 565 -27.64 38.91 -8.71
N THR A 566 -28.85 38.79 -8.15
CA THR A 566 -29.97 39.69 -8.45
C THR A 566 -30.12 40.77 -7.38
N ASN A 567 -30.78 41.88 -7.75
CA ASN A 567 -31.18 42.93 -6.80
C ASN A 567 -32.23 42.48 -5.75
N THR A 568 -32.70 41.24 -5.84
CA THR A 568 -33.58 40.58 -4.85
C THR A 568 -32.81 39.67 -3.89
N GLY A 569 -31.48 39.65 -3.94
CA GLY A 569 -30.63 38.89 -3.03
C GLY A 569 -30.58 37.40 -3.32
N ARG A 570 -30.70 37.00 -4.58
CA ARG A 570 -30.55 35.61 -5.05
C ARG A 570 -29.34 35.44 -5.93
#